data_AF-A0A965ARN2-F1
#
_entry.id   AF-A0A965ARN2-F1
#
_cell.length_a   1.000
_cell.length_b   1.000
_cell.length_c   1.000
_cell.angle_alpha   90.00
_cell.angle_beta   90.00
_cell.angle_gamma   90.00
#
_symmetry.space_group_name_H-M   'P 1'
#
loop_
_entity.id
_entity.type
_entity.pdbx_description
1 polymer ?
#
loop_
_entity_poly.entity_id
_entity_poly.type
_entity_poly.pdbx_seq_one_letter_code
_entity_poly.pdbx_strand_id
1 'polypeptide(L)'
;MALLTLAGSVRAADGFRELGQGVLTVVPPDESVSDVAQVLNLHELAQGRGETWDPDHAPSHQTLIGMARDRQFLRDVWCLEFAYKPPRTIEIDMPAEGYTLRREKVWYLVYRVKNIGGRRVVFGKDKDNPEKEDRTQRKLEKINLPVDNFEPQFIFETHEALSQDEGLLEHRDFLDRLVPTAMGPISQREKIPLDALHDSVSIGEQPLRPNEERWGVAIWQGVDPRIDFFTIFAYGLTNVMTWRHEHEGQEADLEGDIEHAPEYERREMECLRLDFYHPGDEAHGDFEEVQVVHAGMFEQLALGSRLLEAASRATLTKAEHIAGVRQLGVRWQDFLEPAKGEWTGGAGLKPVEKFAETLAKVDDPAERETLVRAFLGDQAIGWMEDLLHAVAGPASPEWDAKRRKALQTVHLTPEQVAVEPLKSFATIVRKLELAPDLKERRDQSAVFFGSAADRVDQLAHEVAIARAAALLKLLQVDERALLQVGVRRALEFIIPNLVTQPAAAEDDPGRVVDREEAEQKELLQGLFGHDGPELFRRAREAQEGQDYRWLFREARREDIL
;
A
#
# COMPACT_ATOMS: atom_id res chain seq x y z
N MET A 1 -35.96 -5.52 63.90
CA MET A 1 -35.74 -6.98 64.04
C MET A 1 -35.71 -7.53 62.62
N ALA A 2 -34.54 -7.85 62.06
CA ALA A 2 -33.79 -9.10 62.26
C ALA A 2 -34.47 -10.25 61.49
N LEU A 3 -33.82 -11.13 60.71
CA LEU A 3 -32.41 -11.44 60.44
C LEU A 3 -32.43 -12.67 59.47
N LEU A 4 -31.32 -12.91 58.74
CA LEU A 4 -30.75 -14.24 58.34
C LEU A 4 -31.43 -15.08 57.21
N THR A 5 -30.76 -15.79 56.27
CA THR A 5 -29.36 -15.91 55.79
C THR A 5 -29.23 -16.87 54.58
N LEU A 6 -28.26 -16.57 53.70
CA LEU A 6 -27.24 -17.41 53.03
C LEU A 6 -27.51 -18.85 52.53
N ALA A 7 -27.24 -19.09 51.24
CA ALA A 7 -26.15 -19.95 50.69
C ALA A 7 -26.41 -20.11 49.17
N GLY A 8 -25.49 -19.92 48.21
CA GLY A 8 -24.08 -20.26 48.21
C GLY A 8 -23.85 -21.47 47.29
N SER A 9 -23.73 -21.27 45.98
CA SER A 9 -23.07 -22.23 45.10
C SER A 9 -22.15 -21.47 44.14
N VAL A 10 -20.92 -21.25 44.60
CA VAL A 10 -19.79 -20.92 43.73
C VAL A 10 -19.48 -22.19 42.94
N ARG A 11 -19.61 -22.12 41.62
CA ARG A 11 -18.93 -23.02 40.71
C ARG A 11 -17.89 -22.17 39.99
N ALA A 12 -16.64 -22.32 40.40
CA ALA A 12 -15.51 -21.77 39.69
C ALA A 12 -15.43 -22.43 38.30
N ALA A 13 -15.54 -21.61 37.26
CA ALA A 13 -15.16 -21.95 35.89
C ALA A 13 -14.46 -20.70 35.33
N ASP A 14 -13.15 -20.84 35.17
CA ASP A 14 -12.21 -20.16 34.28
C ASP A 14 -12.55 -18.74 33.77
N GLY A 15 -11.81 -17.76 34.32
CA GLY A 15 -10.77 -17.11 33.52
C GLY A 15 -11.08 -15.79 32.82
N PHE A 16 -12.31 -15.44 32.46
CA PHE A 16 -12.55 -14.15 31.76
C PHE A 16 -13.84 -13.46 32.21
N ARG A 17 -13.75 -12.14 32.46
CA ARG A 17 -14.92 -11.27 32.54
C ARG A 17 -15.33 -10.98 31.10
N GLU A 18 -16.54 -11.36 30.70
CA GLU A 18 -17.14 -10.87 29.45
C GLU A 18 -17.08 -9.34 29.46
N LEU A 19 -16.21 -8.77 28.61
CA LEU A 19 -16.22 -7.34 28.34
C LEU A 19 -17.40 -7.06 27.41
N GLY A 20 -18.19 -6.04 27.74
CA GLY A 20 -19.46 -5.77 27.07
C GLY A 20 -19.32 -5.53 25.56
N GLN A 21 -20.41 -5.83 24.84
CA GLN A 21 -20.60 -5.46 23.44
C GLN A 21 -20.20 -3.98 23.21
N GLY A 22 -19.28 -3.75 22.27
CA GLY A 22 -18.81 -2.40 21.89
C GLY A 22 -17.37 -2.05 22.27
N VAL A 23 -16.62 -2.92 22.96
CA VAL A 23 -15.18 -2.70 23.28
C VAL A 23 -14.23 -3.47 22.36
N LEU A 24 -14.67 -4.58 21.78
CA LEU A 24 -13.91 -5.46 20.90
C LEU A 24 -14.58 -5.53 19.53
N THR A 25 -13.79 -5.37 18.48
CA THR A 25 -14.23 -5.68 17.11
C THR A 25 -14.01 -7.17 16.90
N VAL A 26 -15.06 -7.91 16.57
CA VAL A 26 -15.01 -9.36 16.29
C VAL A 26 -15.13 -9.56 14.79
N VAL A 27 -14.10 -10.17 14.21
CA VAL A 27 -14.03 -10.56 12.81
C VAL A 27 -14.40 -12.04 12.72
N PRO A 28 -15.52 -12.39 12.04
CA PRO A 28 -15.86 -13.78 11.81
C PRO A 28 -14.81 -14.46 10.91
N PRO A 29 -14.58 -15.76 11.12
CA PRO A 29 -13.67 -16.54 10.28
C PRO A 29 -14.18 -16.61 8.85
N ASP A 30 -13.28 -16.70 7.88
CA ASP A 30 -13.70 -16.88 6.50
C ASP A 30 -14.36 -18.25 6.29
N GLU A 31 -15.60 -18.22 5.77
CA GLU A 31 -16.40 -19.40 5.44
C GLU A 31 -16.44 -19.66 3.91
N SER A 32 -15.64 -18.95 3.10
CA SER A 32 -15.61 -19.09 1.63
C SER A 32 -15.36 -20.53 1.17
N VAL A 33 -16.18 -21.04 0.24
CA VAL A 33 -16.21 -22.47 -0.13
C VAL A 33 -15.04 -22.86 -1.05
N SER A 34 -14.41 -21.89 -1.72
CA SER A 34 -13.30 -22.10 -2.66
C SER A 34 -12.04 -22.68 -2.02
N ASP A 35 -11.87 -22.54 -0.71
CA ASP A 35 -10.57 -22.73 -0.07
C ASP A 35 -10.27 -24.18 0.31
N VAL A 36 -11.30 -25.02 0.32
CA VAL A 36 -11.25 -26.41 0.82
C VAL A 36 -11.01 -27.43 -0.31
N ALA A 37 -11.21 -27.02 -1.57
CA ALA A 37 -10.98 -27.85 -2.75
C ALA A 37 -10.15 -27.08 -3.78
N GLN A 38 -8.84 -27.29 -3.75
CA GLN A 38 -7.93 -26.66 -4.70
C GLN A 38 -7.78 -27.53 -5.93
N VAL A 39 -7.91 -26.93 -7.10
CA VAL A 39 -7.67 -27.58 -8.39
C VAL A 39 -6.30 -27.15 -8.87
N LEU A 40 -5.39 -28.10 -9.04
CA LEU A 40 -4.01 -27.83 -9.43
C LEU A 40 -3.54 -28.84 -10.47
N ASN A 41 -2.57 -28.39 -11.26
CA ASN A 41 -1.85 -29.19 -12.21
C ASN A 41 -0.58 -29.76 -11.55
N LEU A 42 -0.31 -31.04 -11.73
CA LEU A 42 0.89 -31.72 -11.23
C LEU A 42 2.05 -31.54 -12.22
N HIS A 43 2.67 -30.37 -12.23
CA HIS A 43 3.75 -30.03 -13.18
C HIS A 43 4.97 -30.96 -13.06
N GLU A 44 5.24 -31.52 -11.88
CA GLU A 44 6.35 -32.45 -11.64
C GLU A 44 6.16 -33.78 -12.37
N LEU A 45 4.91 -34.17 -12.66
CA LEU A 45 4.63 -35.34 -13.50
C LEU A 45 4.85 -35.06 -14.99
N ALA A 46 4.80 -33.78 -15.40
CA ALA A 46 5.06 -33.34 -16.76
C ALA A 46 6.56 -33.08 -17.01
N GLN A 47 7.34 -32.75 -15.97
CA GLN A 47 8.77 -32.46 -16.07
C GLN A 47 9.60 -33.65 -16.58
N GLY A 48 10.45 -33.39 -17.58
CA GLY A 48 11.46 -34.34 -18.08
C GLY A 48 10.94 -35.52 -18.90
N ARG A 49 9.68 -35.51 -19.35
CA ARG A 49 9.11 -36.55 -20.23
C ARG A 49 8.42 -35.87 -21.41
N GLY A 50 9.13 -35.83 -22.53
CA GLY A 50 8.91 -34.90 -23.64
C GLY A 50 7.59 -35.03 -24.40
N GLU A 51 7.34 -33.94 -25.14
CA GLU A 51 6.31 -33.64 -26.16
C GLU A 51 4.86 -34.05 -25.87
N THR A 52 3.95 -33.11 -26.10
CA THR A 52 2.50 -33.27 -26.06
C THR A 52 2.07 -34.45 -26.94
N TRP A 53 1.78 -35.60 -26.34
CA TRP A 53 1.29 -36.78 -27.06
C TRP A 53 -0.22 -36.64 -27.29
N ASP A 54 -0.63 -36.49 -28.55
CA ASP A 54 -2.04 -36.49 -28.95
C ASP A 54 -2.48 -37.92 -29.37
N PRO A 55 -3.29 -38.61 -28.58
CA PRO A 55 -3.68 -40.00 -28.87
C PRO A 55 -4.76 -40.11 -29.96
N ASP A 56 -4.47 -40.83 -31.05
CA ASP A 56 -5.43 -41.09 -32.14
C ASP A 56 -6.69 -41.89 -31.73
N HIS A 57 -6.56 -42.72 -30.68
CA HIS A 57 -7.58 -43.72 -30.31
C HIS A 57 -7.94 -43.74 -28.82
N ALA A 58 -7.18 -43.03 -27.99
CA ALA A 58 -7.44 -42.92 -26.56
C ALA A 58 -7.96 -41.50 -26.23
N PRO A 59 -8.81 -41.32 -25.22
CA PRO A 59 -9.18 -39.99 -24.77
C PRO A 59 -7.99 -39.21 -24.22
N SER A 60 -7.91 -37.90 -24.50
CA SER A 60 -6.83 -37.02 -24.04
C SER A 60 -6.62 -36.99 -22.52
N HIS A 61 -7.68 -37.18 -21.71
CA HIS A 61 -7.58 -37.25 -20.25
C HIS A 61 -6.85 -38.51 -19.71
N GLN A 62 -6.58 -39.50 -20.56
CA GLN A 62 -5.82 -40.71 -20.20
C GLN A 62 -4.32 -40.57 -20.49
N THR A 63 -3.89 -39.49 -21.14
CA THR A 63 -2.48 -39.16 -21.33
C THR A 63 -1.84 -38.76 -19.99
N LEU A 64 -0.52 -38.81 -19.89
CA LEU A 64 0.19 -38.38 -18.67
C LEU A 64 -0.15 -36.92 -18.32
N ILE A 65 -0.19 -36.02 -19.31
CA ILE A 65 -0.59 -34.61 -19.15
C ILE A 65 -2.06 -34.49 -18.74
N GLY A 66 -2.96 -35.22 -19.40
CA GLY A 66 -4.38 -35.27 -19.03
C GLY A 66 -4.62 -35.81 -17.62
N MET A 67 -3.78 -36.74 -17.16
CA MET A 67 -3.80 -37.25 -15.79
C MET A 67 -3.09 -36.31 -14.80
N ALA A 68 -2.25 -35.38 -15.24
CA ALA A 68 -1.61 -34.40 -14.37
C ALA A 68 -2.51 -33.16 -14.18
N ARG A 69 -3.48 -32.95 -15.07
CA ARG A 69 -4.41 -31.81 -15.04
C ARG A 69 -5.51 -31.90 -13.98
N ASP A 70 -5.94 -30.73 -13.53
CA ASP A 70 -7.15 -30.51 -12.71
C ASP A 70 -7.27 -31.40 -11.47
N ARG A 71 -6.14 -31.68 -10.82
CA ARG A 71 -6.10 -32.51 -9.62
C ARG A 71 -6.66 -31.75 -8.44
N GLN A 72 -7.64 -32.39 -7.80
CA GLN A 72 -8.30 -31.85 -6.63
C GLN A 72 -7.59 -32.28 -5.36
N PHE A 73 -7.10 -31.30 -4.61
CA PHE A 73 -6.53 -31.48 -3.29
C PHE A 73 -7.58 -31.06 -2.26
N LEU A 74 -8.01 -32.03 -1.45
CA LEU A 74 -8.91 -31.80 -0.32
C LEU A 74 -8.06 -31.75 0.94
N ARG A 75 -8.21 -30.69 1.71
CA ARG A 75 -7.56 -30.53 3.01
C ARG A 75 -8.58 -30.09 4.05
N ASP A 76 -8.28 -30.39 5.30
CA ASP A 76 -9.00 -29.78 6.39
C ASP A 76 -8.53 -28.34 6.55
N VAL A 77 -9.50 -27.43 6.58
CA VAL A 77 -9.23 -26.00 6.74
C VAL A 77 -9.68 -25.58 8.12
N TRP A 78 -8.85 -24.84 8.84
CA TRP A 78 -9.25 -24.09 10.02
C TRP A 78 -9.09 -22.60 9.75
N CYS A 79 -9.98 -21.80 10.33
CA CYS A 79 -9.89 -20.35 10.34
C CYS A 79 -10.35 -19.87 11.71
N LEU A 80 -9.48 -19.12 12.39
CA LEU A 80 -9.70 -18.64 13.74
C LEU A 80 -10.65 -17.44 13.71
N GLU A 81 -11.55 -17.37 14.69
CA GLU A 81 -12.26 -16.12 14.95
C GLU A 81 -11.25 -15.14 15.58
N PHE A 82 -11.11 -13.97 14.97
CA PHE A 82 -10.18 -12.93 15.40
C PHE A 82 -10.96 -11.79 16.04
N ALA A 83 -10.54 -11.33 17.20
CA ALA A 83 -11.10 -10.15 17.83
C ALA A 83 -9.99 -9.22 18.28
N TYR A 84 -10.20 -7.91 18.22
CA TYR A 84 -9.17 -6.95 18.58
C TYR A 84 -9.74 -5.69 19.24
N LYS A 85 -8.88 -5.01 19.99
CA LYS A 85 -9.08 -3.61 20.36
C LYS A 85 -8.29 -2.74 19.38
N PRO A 86 -8.78 -1.55 19.00
CA PRO A 86 -8.02 -0.66 18.13
C PRO A 86 -6.57 -0.48 18.62
N PRO A 87 -5.60 -0.42 17.70
CA PRO A 87 -4.20 -0.18 18.02
C PRO A 87 -4.02 1.03 18.94
N ARG A 88 -3.01 0.97 19.79
CA ARG A 88 -2.68 2.05 20.74
C ARG A 88 -1.19 2.26 20.77
N THR A 89 -0.78 3.41 21.30
CA THR A 89 0.62 3.68 21.59
C THR A 89 0.88 3.70 23.08
N ILE A 90 2.09 3.30 23.49
CA ILE A 90 2.55 3.35 24.88
C ILE A 90 4.02 3.72 24.91
N GLU A 91 4.41 4.51 25.91
CA GLU A 91 5.81 4.82 26.17
C GLU A 91 6.41 3.78 27.13
N ILE A 92 7.54 3.20 26.73
CA ILE A 92 8.25 2.18 27.49
C ILE A 92 9.73 2.54 27.62
N ASP A 93 10.35 2.09 28.71
CA ASP A 93 11.79 2.20 28.88
C ASP A 93 12.47 1.00 28.22
N MET A 94 13.27 1.28 27.19
CA MET A 94 14.00 0.30 26.42
C MET A 94 15.49 0.32 26.75
N PRO A 95 16.16 -0.83 26.83
CA PRO A 95 17.60 -0.87 26.99
C PRO A 95 18.29 -0.27 25.75
N ALA A 96 19.16 0.70 25.96
CA ALA A 96 19.96 1.38 24.95
C ALA A 96 21.46 1.14 25.16
N GLU A 97 22.27 1.60 24.20
CA GLU A 97 23.73 1.50 24.29
C GLU A 97 24.27 2.11 25.58
N GLY A 98 25.34 1.51 26.12
CA GLY A 98 26.00 2.00 27.33
C GLY A 98 25.22 1.78 28.63
N TYR A 99 24.33 0.77 28.69
CA TYR A 99 23.51 0.44 29.88
C TYR A 99 22.55 1.57 30.29
N THR A 100 22.13 2.38 29.33
CA THR A 100 21.15 3.44 29.57
C THR A 100 19.75 2.94 29.21
N LEU A 101 18.72 3.52 29.83
CA LEU A 101 17.34 3.33 29.41
C LEU A 101 16.95 4.48 28.49
N ARG A 102 16.43 4.16 27.31
CA ARG A 102 15.82 5.10 26.38
C ARG A 102 14.32 4.94 26.45
N ARG A 103 13.61 6.01 26.77
CA ARG A 103 12.16 6.06 26.66
C ARG A 103 11.79 6.08 25.18
N GLU A 104 10.98 5.11 24.75
CA GLU A 104 10.55 4.96 23.37
C GLU A 104 9.04 4.75 23.31
N LYS A 105 8.41 5.35 22.31
CA LYS A 105 6.99 5.17 22.03
C LYS A 105 6.84 3.99 21.08
N VAL A 106 6.04 3.00 21.45
CA VAL A 106 5.75 1.82 20.64
C VAL A 106 4.26 1.74 20.33
N TRP A 107 3.93 1.16 19.19
CA TRP A 107 2.57 0.81 18.82
C TRP A 107 2.28 -0.63 19.24
N TYR A 108 1.05 -0.90 19.67
CA TYR A 108 0.63 -2.26 19.99
C TYR A 108 -0.83 -2.51 19.60
N LEU A 109 -1.13 -3.76 19.25
CA LEU A 109 -2.47 -4.27 18.99
C LEU A 109 -2.73 -5.42 19.95
N VAL A 110 -3.72 -5.27 20.84
CA VAL A 110 -4.22 -6.40 21.63
C VAL A 110 -5.31 -7.11 20.87
N TYR A 111 -5.15 -8.41 20.74
CA TYR A 111 -6.07 -9.28 20.03
C TYR A 111 -6.41 -10.53 20.84
N ARG A 112 -7.46 -11.20 20.42
CA ARG A 112 -7.92 -12.49 20.94
C ARG A 112 -8.22 -13.38 19.75
N VAL A 113 -7.68 -14.59 19.78
CA VAL A 113 -8.05 -15.65 18.83
C VAL A 113 -8.92 -16.69 19.52
N LYS A 114 -9.87 -17.24 18.77
CA LYS A 114 -10.70 -18.36 19.19
C LYS A 114 -10.70 -19.45 18.14
N ASN A 115 -10.37 -20.67 18.55
CA ASN A 115 -10.51 -21.82 17.67
C ASN A 115 -11.98 -22.26 17.63
N ILE A 116 -12.64 -22.08 16.50
CA ILE A 116 -14.03 -22.50 16.28
C ILE A 116 -14.15 -23.90 15.64
N GLY A 117 -13.04 -24.60 15.51
CA GLY A 117 -12.89 -25.86 14.79
C GLY A 117 -12.42 -25.66 13.34
N GLY A 118 -12.56 -26.72 12.56
CA GLY A 118 -12.23 -26.72 11.14
C GLY A 118 -13.42 -27.13 10.28
N ARG A 119 -13.18 -27.17 8.98
CA ARG A 119 -14.11 -27.62 7.95
C ARG A 119 -13.43 -28.66 7.07
N ARG A 120 -14.18 -29.70 6.73
CA ARG A 120 -13.75 -30.78 5.82
C ARG A 120 -14.78 -30.97 4.73
N VAL A 121 -14.31 -31.26 3.51
CA VAL A 121 -15.18 -31.73 2.42
C VAL A 121 -15.53 -33.20 2.67
N VAL A 122 -16.82 -33.48 2.72
CA VAL A 122 -17.37 -34.85 2.76
C VAL A 122 -18.25 -35.08 1.53
N PHE A 123 -18.26 -36.32 1.05
CA PHE A 123 -19.06 -36.71 -0.10
C PHE A 123 -20.39 -37.31 0.35
N GLY A 124 -21.46 -36.99 -0.39
CA GLY A 124 -22.77 -37.59 -0.19
C GLY A 124 -22.72 -39.10 -0.42
N LYS A 125 -23.72 -39.82 0.08
CA LYS A 125 -23.88 -41.25 -0.22
C LYS A 125 -24.65 -41.41 -1.52
N ASP A 126 -24.27 -42.41 -2.31
CA ASP A 126 -24.98 -42.81 -3.52
C ASP A 126 -26.40 -43.24 -3.17
N LYS A 127 -27.38 -42.80 -3.98
CA LYS A 127 -28.81 -43.05 -3.74
C LYS A 127 -29.16 -44.53 -3.89
N ASP A 128 -28.45 -45.25 -4.74
CA ASP A 128 -28.68 -46.65 -5.07
C ASP A 128 -27.78 -47.59 -4.25
N ASN A 129 -26.67 -47.09 -3.71
CA ASN A 129 -25.80 -47.84 -2.79
C ASN A 129 -25.23 -46.96 -1.65
N PRO A 130 -25.84 -46.99 -0.45
CA PRO A 130 -25.40 -46.18 0.70
C PRO A 130 -23.98 -46.48 1.23
N GLU A 131 -23.33 -47.55 0.79
CA GLU A 131 -21.93 -47.87 1.10
C GLU A 131 -20.94 -47.19 0.14
N LYS A 132 -21.42 -46.61 -0.95
CA LYS A 132 -20.61 -45.91 -1.95
C LYS A 132 -20.78 -44.41 -1.83
N GLU A 133 -19.68 -43.68 -1.91
CA GLU A 133 -19.68 -42.22 -1.94
C GLU A 133 -20.04 -41.71 -3.34
N ASP A 134 -20.99 -40.77 -3.40
CA ASP A 134 -21.29 -39.96 -4.57
C ASP A 134 -20.35 -38.74 -4.60
N ARG A 135 -19.29 -38.86 -5.40
CA ARG A 135 -18.27 -37.82 -5.58
C ARG A 135 -18.77 -36.55 -6.26
N THR A 136 -20.00 -36.56 -6.79
CA THR A 136 -20.64 -35.38 -7.39
C THR A 136 -21.36 -34.51 -6.35
N GLN A 137 -21.69 -35.07 -5.18
CA GLN A 137 -22.37 -34.35 -4.10
C GLN A 137 -21.38 -34.00 -3.00
N ARG A 138 -20.84 -32.78 -3.04
CA ARG A 138 -19.93 -32.27 -2.01
C ARG A 138 -20.71 -31.53 -0.92
N LYS A 139 -20.29 -31.73 0.33
CA LYS A 139 -20.79 -30.98 1.48
C LYS A 139 -19.62 -30.57 2.37
N LEU A 140 -19.73 -29.42 3.00
CA LEU A 140 -18.81 -29.00 4.06
C LEU A 140 -19.37 -29.46 5.41
N GLU A 141 -18.52 -30.11 6.20
CA GLU A 141 -18.83 -30.52 7.57
C GLU A 141 -17.89 -29.80 8.54
N LYS A 142 -18.44 -29.25 9.63
CA LYS A 142 -17.65 -28.67 10.72
C LYS A 142 -17.07 -29.80 11.57
N ILE A 143 -15.76 -29.75 11.80
CA ILE A 143 -15.00 -30.73 12.56
C ILE A 143 -14.31 -30.07 13.74
N ASN A 144 -14.12 -30.82 14.83
CA ASN A 144 -13.30 -30.38 15.94
C ASN A 144 -11.83 -30.57 15.57
N LEU A 145 -11.20 -29.52 15.07
CA LEU A 145 -9.80 -29.53 14.64
C LEU A 145 -8.98 -28.64 15.59
N PRO A 146 -8.03 -29.19 16.36
CA PRO A 146 -7.05 -28.36 17.08
C PRO A 146 -6.13 -27.66 16.07
N VAL A 147 -5.62 -26.49 16.46
CA VAL A 147 -4.56 -25.81 15.72
C VAL A 147 -3.24 -26.11 16.43
N ASP A 148 -2.45 -27.02 15.87
CA ASP A 148 -1.25 -27.54 16.53
C ASP A 148 -0.14 -26.48 16.65
N ASN A 149 0.07 -25.70 15.59
CA ASN A 149 1.05 -24.61 15.54
C ASN A 149 0.35 -23.33 15.09
N PHE A 150 0.01 -22.46 16.05
CA PHE A 150 -0.51 -21.13 15.75
C PHE A 150 0.66 -20.13 15.76
N GLU A 151 1.09 -19.70 14.58
CA GLU A 151 2.21 -18.80 14.38
C GLU A 151 1.71 -17.51 13.72
N PRO A 152 1.10 -16.59 14.49
CA PRO A 152 0.62 -15.35 13.93
C PRO A 152 1.77 -14.44 13.54
N GLN A 153 1.60 -13.73 12.42
CA GLN A 153 2.50 -12.64 12.04
C GLN A 153 1.66 -11.41 11.77
N PHE A 154 2.11 -10.27 12.29
CA PHE A 154 1.43 -9.00 12.09
C PHE A 154 2.36 -8.00 11.43
N ILE A 155 1.92 -7.47 10.30
CA ILE A 155 2.64 -6.45 9.53
C ILE A 155 1.85 -5.14 9.65
N PHE A 156 2.50 -4.10 10.15
CA PHE A 156 1.98 -2.74 10.14
C PHE A 156 2.52 -2.06 8.89
N GLU A 157 1.63 -1.78 7.94
CA GLU A 157 1.93 -1.12 6.69
C GLU A 157 1.45 0.34 6.77
N THR A 158 2.38 1.28 6.68
CA THR A 158 2.01 2.69 6.50
C THR A 158 1.59 2.90 5.05
N HIS A 159 0.64 3.78 4.79
CA HIS A 159 0.29 4.15 3.42
C HIS A 159 0.60 5.60 3.08
N GLU A 160 1.10 6.35 4.06
CA GLU A 160 1.34 7.78 3.93
C GLU A 160 2.79 8.12 3.67
N ALA A 161 2.96 9.08 2.77
CA ALA A 161 4.18 9.84 2.63
C ALA A 161 4.41 10.69 3.90
N LEU A 162 5.57 10.54 4.54
CA LEU A 162 5.98 11.33 5.72
C LEU A 162 6.53 12.71 5.34
N SER A 163 6.75 12.94 4.05
CA SER A 163 7.08 14.23 3.46
C SER A 163 6.39 14.39 2.09
N GLN A 164 6.10 15.62 1.68
CA GLN A 164 5.38 15.91 0.42
C GLN A 164 6.06 15.31 -0.82
N ASP A 165 7.38 15.15 -0.74
CA ASP A 165 8.27 14.71 -1.81
C ASP A 165 8.31 13.18 -1.98
N GLU A 166 7.82 12.42 -0.99
CA GLU A 166 7.76 10.95 -0.99
C GLU A 166 6.64 10.42 -1.92
N GLY A 167 5.75 11.30 -2.38
CA GLY A 167 4.71 10.99 -3.36
C GLY A 167 3.32 10.85 -2.74
N LEU A 168 2.43 10.12 -3.43
CA LEU A 168 1.08 9.80 -2.93
C LEU A 168 1.03 8.48 -2.17
N LEU A 169 2.00 7.60 -2.41
CA LEU A 169 2.14 6.30 -1.79
C LEU A 169 3.61 6.08 -1.45
N GLU A 170 3.93 6.16 -0.16
CA GLU A 170 5.08 5.46 0.37
C GLU A 170 4.57 4.41 1.34
N HIS A 171 4.94 3.16 1.10
CA HIS A 171 4.64 2.09 2.04
C HIS A 171 5.91 1.75 2.81
N ARG A 172 5.78 1.65 4.12
CA ARG A 172 6.81 1.11 5.00
C ARG A 172 6.18 0.01 5.81
N ASP A 173 6.83 -1.14 5.76
CA ASP A 173 6.39 -2.34 6.44
C ASP A 173 7.17 -2.47 7.75
N PHE A 174 6.43 -2.55 8.86
CA PHE A 174 6.97 -2.82 10.18
C PHE A 174 6.50 -4.19 10.61
N LEU A 175 7.45 -5.09 10.83
CA LEU A 175 7.18 -6.40 11.42
C LEU A 175 6.97 -6.26 12.93
N ASP A 176 6.06 -7.08 13.45
CA ASP A 176 5.95 -7.42 14.86
C ASP A 176 7.35 -7.63 15.49
N ARG A 177 7.57 -7.02 16.66
CA ARG A 177 8.75 -7.22 17.49
C ARG A 177 8.36 -7.77 18.86
N LEU A 178 9.18 -8.69 19.37
CA LEU A 178 9.13 -9.13 20.75
C LEU A 178 9.70 -8.04 21.66
N VAL A 179 8.85 -7.43 22.49
CA VAL A 179 9.23 -6.36 23.42
C VAL A 179 8.82 -6.72 24.85
N PRO A 180 9.59 -7.55 25.57
CA PRO A 180 9.21 -8.03 26.91
C PRO A 180 8.95 -6.92 27.93
N THR A 181 9.68 -5.80 27.82
CA THR A 181 9.51 -4.64 28.71
C THR A 181 8.15 -3.95 28.56
N ALA A 182 7.46 -4.14 27.43
CA ALA A 182 6.15 -3.58 27.16
C ALA A 182 4.99 -4.43 27.70
N MET A 183 5.19 -5.74 27.90
CA MET A 183 4.14 -6.68 28.28
C MET A 183 3.45 -6.31 29.59
N GLY A 184 4.24 -5.98 30.62
CA GLY A 184 3.72 -5.56 31.93
C GLY A 184 2.89 -4.27 31.86
N PRO A 185 3.43 -3.17 31.30
CA PRO A 185 2.69 -1.93 31.08
C PRO A 185 1.40 -2.12 30.26
N ILE A 186 1.44 -2.89 29.16
CA ILE A 186 0.27 -3.16 28.32
C ILE A 186 -0.77 -3.98 29.10
N SER A 187 -0.36 -5.05 29.78
CA SER A 187 -1.23 -5.87 30.65
C SER A 187 -1.98 -5.00 31.68
N GLN A 188 -1.27 -4.09 32.35
CA GLN A 188 -1.86 -3.18 33.33
C GLN A 188 -2.87 -2.22 32.70
N ARG A 189 -2.51 -1.60 31.57
CA ARG A 189 -3.37 -0.65 30.86
C ARG A 189 -4.64 -1.32 30.33
N GLU A 190 -4.49 -2.49 29.72
CA GLU A 190 -5.57 -3.23 29.09
C GLU A 190 -6.41 -4.05 30.08
N LYS A 191 -5.95 -4.14 31.34
CA LYS A 191 -6.55 -4.91 32.43
C LYS A 191 -6.66 -6.40 32.09
N ILE A 192 -5.63 -6.93 31.43
CA ILE A 192 -5.49 -8.35 31.10
C ILE A 192 -4.40 -8.91 32.03
N PRO A 193 -4.64 -10.02 32.75
CA PRO A 193 -3.60 -10.66 33.57
C PRO A 193 -2.36 -10.98 32.72
N LEU A 194 -1.17 -10.68 33.25
CA LEU A 194 0.09 -10.83 32.51
C LEU A 194 0.35 -12.27 32.07
N ASP A 195 -0.08 -13.24 32.87
CA ASP A 195 -0.01 -14.68 32.59
C ASP A 195 -0.98 -15.15 31.50
N ALA A 196 -1.97 -14.32 31.14
CA ALA A 196 -2.93 -14.59 30.08
C ALA A 196 -2.65 -13.79 28.80
N LEU A 197 -1.69 -12.86 28.81
CA LEU A 197 -1.32 -12.04 27.67
C LEU A 197 -0.04 -12.60 27.03
N HIS A 198 -0.17 -13.13 25.83
CA HIS A 198 0.93 -13.74 25.09
C HIS A 198 1.53 -12.77 24.07
N ASP A 199 2.83 -12.86 23.82
CA ASP A 199 3.43 -12.32 22.61
C ASP A 199 3.22 -13.28 21.42
N SER A 200 3.58 -12.85 20.21
CA SER A 200 3.34 -13.61 18.98
C SER A 200 4.09 -14.94 18.89
N VAL A 201 5.06 -15.21 19.77
CA VAL A 201 5.75 -16.50 19.87
C VAL A 201 5.12 -17.39 20.94
N SER A 202 4.98 -16.88 22.17
CA SER A 202 4.44 -17.62 23.30
C SER A 202 2.98 -18.05 23.11
N ILE A 203 2.21 -17.33 22.28
CA ILE A 203 0.82 -17.70 21.97
C ILE A 203 0.71 -19.04 21.22
N GLY A 204 1.77 -19.43 20.51
CA GLY A 204 1.87 -20.65 19.70
C GLY A 204 2.53 -21.84 20.39
N GLU A 205 3.03 -21.70 21.63
CA GLU A 205 3.77 -22.76 22.33
C GLU A 205 2.96 -24.03 22.61
N GLN A 206 1.64 -23.91 22.66
CA GLN A 206 0.73 -25.02 22.90
C GLN A 206 -0.32 -25.09 21.79
N PRO A 207 -0.78 -26.29 21.39
CA PRO A 207 -1.91 -26.41 20.48
C PRO A 207 -3.14 -25.67 20.99
N LEU A 208 -3.81 -24.91 20.13
CA LEU A 208 -5.06 -24.23 20.46
C LEU A 208 -6.23 -25.21 20.25
N ARG A 209 -6.86 -25.64 21.33
CA ARG A 209 -7.93 -26.65 21.28
C ARG A 209 -9.23 -26.05 20.76
N PRO A 210 -10.16 -26.86 20.22
CA PRO A 210 -11.47 -26.39 19.83
C PRO A 210 -12.20 -25.68 20.99
N ASN A 211 -12.75 -24.50 20.70
CA ASN A 211 -13.37 -23.54 21.61
C ASN A 211 -12.44 -22.87 22.64
N GLU A 212 -11.13 -23.09 22.55
CA GLU A 212 -10.15 -22.36 23.35
C GLU A 212 -9.96 -20.94 22.81
N GLU A 213 -9.76 -19.99 23.72
CA GLU A 213 -9.49 -18.59 23.43
C GLU A 213 -8.15 -18.19 24.05
N ARG A 214 -7.35 -17.39 23.33
CA ARG A 214 -6.10 -16.82 23.84
C ARG A 214 -5.99 -15.35 23.49
N TRP A 215 -5.37 -14.60 24.38
CA TRP A 215 -5.09 -13.18 24.19
C TRP A 215 -3.64 -12.99 23.79
N GLY A 216 -3.43 -12.24 22.71
CA GLY A 216 -2.12 -11.90 22.20
C GLY A 216 -1.91 -10.39 22.12
N VAL A 217 -0.66 -9.99 22.00
CA VAL A 217 -0.26 -8.62 21.67
C VAL A 217 0.80 -8.64 20.57
N ALA A 218 0.55 -7.86 19.52
CA ALA A 218 1.54 -7.50 18.51
C ALA A 218 2.08 -6.11 18.82
N ILE A 219 3.39 -5.90 18.65
CA ILE A 219 4.08 -4.66 19.02
C ILE A 219 4.98 -4.21 17.87
N TRP A 220 4.95 -2.92 17.54
CA TRP A 220 5.78 -2.32 16.50
C TRP A 220 6.59 -1.15 17.06
N GLN A 221 7.83 -1.05 16.58
CA GLN A 221 8.82 -0.06 16.99
C GLN A 221 9.24 0.80 15.79
N GLY A 222 9.66 2.04 16.04
CA GLY A 222 10.18 2.93 15.01
C GLY A 222 9.12 3.47 14.02
N VAL A 223 7.84 3.28 14.29
CA VAL A 223 6.74 3.89 13.51
C VAL A 223 6.71 5.38 13.81
N ASP A 224 6.74 6.21 12.76
CA ASP A 224 6.69 7.66 12.90
C ASP A 224 5.35 8.09 13.52
N PRO A 225 5.35 8.91 14.58
CA PRO A 225 4.12 9.31 15.27
C PRO A 225 3.18 10.18 14.42
N ARG A 226 3.64 10.68 13.28
CA ARG A 226 2.86 11.49 12.33
C ARG A 226 2.05 10.64 11.34
N ILE A 227 2.17 9.32 11.40
CA ILE A 227 1.33 8.42 10.60
C ILE A 227 -0.10 8.47 11.13
N ASP A 228 -1.01 8.84 10.25
CA ASP A 228 -2.44 8.91 10.50
C ASP A 228 -3.17 7.72 9.89
N PHE A 229 -2.70 7.19 8.75
CA PHE A 229 -3.31 6.02 8.09
C PHE A 229 -2.34 4.86 7.97
N PHE A 230 -2.82 3.71 8.41
CA PHE A 230 -2.05 2.47 8.36
C PHE A 230 -2.98 1.26 8.28
N THR A 231 -2.40 0.17 7.82
CA THR A 231 -3.06 -1.12 7.71
C THR A 231 -2.31 -2.14 8.52
N ILE A 232 -3.04 -3.02 9.22
CA ILE A 232 -2.46 -4.19 9.85
C ILE A 232 -2.89 -5.42 9.06
N PHE A 233 -1.91 -6.16 8.55
CA PHE A 233 -2.11 -7.49 7.98
C PHE A 233 -1.82 -8.55 9.04
N ALA A 234 -2.79 -9.42 9.30
CA ALA A 234 -2.67 -10.53 10.23
C ALA A 234 -2.63 -11.87 9.46
N TYR A 235 -1.50 -12.56 9.54
CA TYR A 235 -1.25 -13.88 8.97
C TYR A 235 -1.37 -14.97 10.04
N GLY A 236 -1.45 -16.23 9.59
CA GLY A 236 -1.52 -17.38 10.49
C GLY A 236 -2.89 -17.60 11.15
N LEU A 237 -3.90 -16.78 10.80
CA LEU A 237 -5.28 -16.96 11.28
C LEU A 237 -6.01 -18.11 10.58
N THR A 238 -5.47 -18.60 9.47
CA THR A 238 -5.98 -19.76 8.74
C THR A 238 -4.84 -20.55 8.10
N ASN A 239 -5.08 -21.83 7.81
CA ASN A 239 -4.18 -22.65 6.99
C ASN A 239 -4.57 -22.66 5.49
N VAL A 240 -5.43 -21.74 5.07
CA VAL A 240 -5.73 -21.55 3.65
C VAL A 240 -4.52 -20.92 2.95
N MET A 241 -3.99 -21.66 1.98
CA MET A 241 -2.93 -21.20 1.07
C MET A 241 -3.31 -21.54 -0.37
N THR A 242 -3.06 -20.66 -1.33
CA THR A 242 -3.17 -20.92 -2.77
C THR A 242 -1.79 -21.11 -3.40
N TRP A 243 -1.77 -21.90 -4.47
CA TRP A 243 -0.57 -22.19 -5.24
C TRP A 243 -0.75 -21.60 -6.62
N ARG A 244 0.18 -20.77 -7.05
CA ARG A 244 0.25 -20.26 -8.42
C ARG A 244 1.56 -20.72 -9.05
N HIS A 245 1.47 -21.21 -10.27
CA HIS A 245 2.63 -21.50 -11.10
C HIS A 245 2.74 -20.35 -12.10
N GLU A 246 3.76 -19.51 -11.95
CA GLU A 246 3.97 -18.36 -12.84
C GLU A 246 5.34 -18.48 -13.53
N HIS A 247 5.33 -18.37 -14.86
CA HIS A 247 6.55 -18.23 -15.66
C HIS A 247 6.48 -16.92 -16.46
N GLU A 248 7.51 -16.09 -16.36
CA GLU A 248 7.59 -14.76 -17.00
C GLU A 248 6.36 -13.83 -16.79
N GLY A 249 5.69 -13.94 -15.63
CA GLY A 249 4.51 -13.12 -15.29
C GLY A 249 3.21 -13.57 -15.97
N GLN A 250 3.18 -14.76 -16.55
CA GLN A 250 1.98 -15.43 -17.06
C GLN A 250 1.77 -16.75 -16.31
N GLU A 251 0.51 -17.18 -16.22
CA GLU A 251 0.17 -18.47 -15.64
C GLU A 251 0.78 -19.59 -16.51
N ALA A 252 1.61 -20.44 -15.91
CA ALA A 252 2.34 -21.47 -16.61
C ALA A 252 1.39 -22.47 -17.27
N ASP A 253 1.50 -22.64 -18.59
CA ASP A 253 0.78 -23.69 -19.32
C ASP A 253 1.57 -25.00 -19.28
N LEU A 254 0.91 -26.06 -18.80
CA LEU A 254 1.42 -27.43 -18.79
C LEU A 254 1.89 -27.93 -20.18
N GLU A 255 1.35 -27.38 -21.27
CA GLU A 255 1.69 -27.81 -22.64
C GLU A 255 2.90 -27.08 -23.25
N GLY A 256 3.19 -25.86 -22.81
CA GLY A 256 4.20 -24.99 -23.44
C GLY A 256 5.57 -25.00 -22.75
N ASP A 257 5.64 -25.48 -21.51
CA ASP A 257 6.70 -25.06 -20.60
C ASP A 257 7.15 -26.26 -19.74
N ILE A 258 7.81 -27.23 -20.41
CA ILE A 258 8.14 -28.54 -19.83
C ILE A 258 9.44 -28.47 -18.97
N GLU A 259 10.15 -27.34 -19.00
CA GLU A 259 11.41 -27.08 -18.29
C GLU A 259 11.25 -26.18 -17.05
N HIS A 260 10.22 -26.39 -16.23
CA HIS A 260 10.10 -25.61 -14.99
C HIS A 260 11.07 -26.11 -13.90
N ALA A 261 11.81 -25.19 -13.30
CA ALA A 261 12.48 -25.41 -12.02
C ALA A 261 11.51 -25.11 -10.85
N PRO A 262 11.67 -25.73 -9.65
CA PRO A 262 10.81 -25.53 -8.47
C PRO A 262 10.80 -24.10 -7.89
N GLU A 263 11.48 -23.16 -8.54
CA GLU A 263 11.56 -21.74 -8.22
C GLU A 263 10.39 -20.90 -8.77
N TYR A 264 9.48 -21.51 -9.55
CA TYR A 264 8.30 -20.85 -10.14
C TYR A 264 6.97 -21.09 -9.39
N GLU A 265 7.00 -21.79 -8.25
CA GLU A 265 5.85 -21.96 -7.36
C GLU A 265 5.70 -20.75 -6.42
N ARG A 266 4.67 -19.93 -6.63
CA ARG A 266 4.25 -18.93 -5.63
C ARG A 266 3.19 -19.51 -4.70
N ARG A 267 3.41 -19.32 -3.41
CA ARG A 267 2.46 -19.68 -2.36
C ARG A 267 1.92 -18.39 -1.76
N GLU A 268 0.63 -18.17 -1.92
CA GLU A 268 -0.06 -17.06 -1.26
C GLU A 268 -0.79 -17.61 -0.05
N MET A 269 -0.65 -16.95 1.09
CA MET A 269 -1.42 -17.29 2.28
C MET A 269 -2.58 -16.30 2.39
N GLU A 270 -3.72 -16.80 2.84
CA GLU A 270 -4.84 -15.94 3.19
C GLU A 270 -4.51 -15.18 4.49
N CYS A 271 -4.65 -13.86 4.43
CA CYS A 271 -4.44 -12.96 5.56
C CYS A 271 -5.63 -12.03 5.75
N LEU A 272 -5.76 -11.52 6.97
CA LEU A 272 -6.77 -10.55 7.34
C LEU A 272 -6.17 -9.14 7.24
N ARG A 273 -6.79 -8.28 6.44
CA ARG A 273 -6.48 -6.85 6.35
C ARG A 273 -7.42 -6.05 7.24
N LEU A 274 -6.83 -5.16 8.05
CA LEU A 274 -7.51 -4.23 8.94
C LEU A 274 -7.00 -2.81 8.69
N ASP A 275 -7.87 -1.89 8.28
CA ASP A 275 -7.51 -0.51 7.98
C ASP A 275 -7.84 0.42 9.16
N PHE A 276 -6.91 1.32 9.51
CA PHE A 276 -7.04 2.21 10.67
C PHE A 276 -6.78 3.67 10.31
N TYR A 277 -7.49 4.56 11.02
CA TYR A 277 -7.23 5.99 11.04
C TYR A 277 -6.93 6.46 12.46
N HIS A 278 -5.86 7.23 12.60
CA HIS A 278 -5.43 7.89 13.80
C HIS A 278 -5.31 9.40 13.51
N PRO A 279 -6.13 10.27 14.11
CA PRO A 279 -5.96 11.71 13.94
C PRO A 279 -4.70 12.19 14.67
N GLY A 280 -3.67 12.58 13.93
CA GLY A 280 -2.40 13.09 14.44
C GLY A 280 -2.52 14.45 15.12
N ASP A 281 -2.92 14.47 16.39
CA ASP A 281 -2.70 15.62 17.27
C ASP A 281 -1.44 15.36 18.13
N GLU A 282 -0.29 15.91 17.72
CA GLU A 282 0.97 15.92 18.51
C GLU A 282 0.77 16.51 19.93
N ALA A 283 -0.30 17.26 20.16
CA ALA A 283 -0.51 18.10 21.34
C ALA A 283 -1.18 17.41 22.55
N HIS A 284 -1.78 16.23 22.38
CA HIS A 284 -2.47 15.54 23.47
C HIS A 284 -1.81 14.19 23.75
N GLY A 285 -1.27 14.03 24.97
CA GLY A 285 -0.64 12.78 25.43
C GLY A 285 -1.58 11.58 25.56
N ASP A 286 -2.88 11.78 25.30
CA ASP A 286 -3.92 10.76 25.31
C ASP A 286 -4.22 10.31 23.86
N PHE A 287 -3.27 9.61 23.25
CA PHE A 287 -3.36 8.93 21.94
C PHE A 287 -4.38 7.75 21.96
N GLU A 288 -5.63 7.99 22.37
CA GLU A 288 -6.64 6.93 22.60
C GLU A 288 -7.61 6.69 21.43
N GLU A 289 -7.70 7.58 20.43
CA GLU A 289 -8.75 7.52 19.41
C GLU A 289 -8.25 7.01 18.05
N VAL A 290 -7.74 5.76 17.99
CA VAL A 290 -7.64 5.04 16.71
C VAL A 290 -9.03 4.54 16.31
N GLN A 291 -9.48 4.92 15.12
CA GLN A 291 -10.75 4.54 14.53
C GLN A 291 -10.54 3.44 13.49
N VAL A 292 -11.44 2.44 13.50
CA VAL A 292 -11.53 1.47 12.41
C VAL A 292 -12.15 2.18 11.21
N VAL A 293 -11.53 2.01 10.04
CA VAL A 293 -12.03 2.57 8.79
C VAL A 293 -12.24 1.48 7.76
N HIS A 294 -13.04 1.76 6.73
CA HIS A 294 -13.26 0.80 5.66
C HIS A 294 -12.10 0.84 4.65
N ALA A 295 -11.85 -0.29 4.02
CA ALA A 295 -10.84 -0.41 2.97
C ALA A 295 -11.06 0.64 1.88
N GLY A 296 -9.99 1.34 1.47
CA GLY A 296 -10.04 2.37 0.42
C GLY A 296 -10.25 3.80 0.90
N MET A 297 -10.59 4.03 2.18
CA MET A 297 -10.74 5.38 2.73
C MET A 297 -9.43 6.17 2.68
N PHE A 298 -8.30 5.52 2.90
CA PHE A 298 -6.98 6.13 2.75
C PHE A 298 -6.78 6.64 1.32
N GLU A 299 -7.00 5.78 0.32
CA GLU A 299 -6.80 6.15 -1.08
C GLU A 299 -7.73 7.28 -1.50
N GLN A 300 -8.99 7.28 -1.02
CA GLN A 300 -9.93 8.37 -1.24
C GLN A 300 -9.43 9.69 -0.65
N LEU A 301 -8.87 9.66 0.56
CA LEU A 301 -8.35 10.85 1.24
C LEU A 301 -7.06 11.36 0.62
N ALA A 302 -6.14 10.47 0.24
CA ALA A 302 -4.89 10.81 -0.43
C ALA A 302 -5.17 11.49 -1.78
N LEU A 303 -6.04 10.89 -2.59
CA LEU A 303 -6.49 11.47 -3.86
C LEU A 303 -7.24 12.79 -3.62
N GLY A 304 -8.18 12.81 -2.67
CA GLY A 304 -8.93 14.01 -2.30
C GLY A 304 -8.05 15.17 -1.86
N SER A 305 -7.00 14.90 -1.09
CA SER A 305 -6.04 15.89 -0.60
C SER A 305 -5.28 16.53 -1.76
N ARG A 306 -4.80 15.73 -2.72
CA ARG A 306 -4.12 16.25 -3.93
C ARG A 306 -5.04 17.11 -4.80
N LEU A 307 -6.32 16.75 -4.90
CA LEU A 307 -7.30 17.58 -5.64
C LEU A 307 -7.49 18.94 -4.99
N LEU A 308 -7.63 18.98 -3.66
CA LEU A 308 -7.79 20.22 -2.91
C LEU A 308 -6.51 21.06 -2.92
N GLU A 309 -5.34 20.42 -2.83
CA GLU A 309 -4.06 21.08 -2.99
C GLU A 309 -3.96 21.73 -4.37
N ALA A 310 -4.22 20.98 -5.45
CA ALA A 310 -4.18 21.49 -6.81
C ALA A 310 -5.17 22.64 -7.05
N ALA A 311 -6.39 22.54 -6.50
CA ALA A 311 -7.42 23.58 -6.63
C ALA A 311 -7.09 24.86 -5.82
N SER A 312 -6.38 24.74 -4.70
CA SER A 312 -6.04 25.89 -3.84
C SER A 312 -4.69 26.52 -4.16
N ARG A 313 -3.71 25.75 -4.67
CA ARG A 313 -2.31 26.17 -4.83
C ARG A 313 -2.16 27.42 -5.69
N ALA A 314 -2.88 27.52 -6.80
CA ALA A 314 -2.82 28.66 -7.72
C ALA A 314 -3.06 30.00 -7.00
N THR A 315 -3.97 30.01 -6.02
CA THR A 315 -4.27 31.22 -5.23
C THR A 315 -3.15 31.56 -4.25
N LEU A 316 -2.46 30.54 -3.72
CA LEU A 316 -1.35 30.69 -2.78
C LEU A 316 -0.06 31.14 -3.49
N THR A 317 0.24 30.56 -4.65
CA THR A 317 1.47 30.81 -5.42
C THR A 317 1.33 31.93 -6.44
N LYS A 318 0.10 32.45 -6.64
CA LYS A 318 -0.29 33.41 -7.67
C LYS A 318 0.01 32.94 -9.10
N ALA A 319 0.11 31.63 -9.30
CA ALA A 319 0.36 31.05 -10.60
C ALA A 319 -0.89 31.13 -11.49
N GLU A 320 -0.68 31.35 -12.79
CA GLU A 320 -1.70 31.27 -13.82
C GLU A 320 -1.52 29.99 -14.64
N HIS A 321 -1.62 28.82 -14.01
CA HIS A 321 -1.18 27.53 -14.58
C HIS A 321 -1.63 27.30 -16.04
N ILE A 322 -2.88 27.62 -16.42
CA ILE A 322 -3.35 27.52 -17.82
C ILE A 322 -2.61 28.47 -18.75
N ALA A 323 -2.50 29.74 -18.36
CA ALA A 323 -1.80 30.73 -19.16
C ALA A 323 -0.33 30.32 -19.30
N GLY A 324 0.29 29.83 -18.21
CA GLY A 324 1.64 29.27 -18.22
C GLY A 324 1.81 28.11 -19.20
N VAL A 325 0.96 27.07 -19.14
CA VAL A 325 1.00 25.92 -20.09
C VAL A 325 0.82 26.40 -21.54
N ARG A 326 -0.14 27.29 -21.79
CA ARG A 326 -0.40 27.83 -23.13
C ARG A 326 0.77 28.68 -23.64
N GLN A 327 1.36 29.52 -22.80
CA GLN A 327 2.49 30.38 -23.16
C GLN A 327 3.78 29.57 -23.36
N LEU A 328 3.98 28.50 -22.59
CA LEU A 328 5.07 27.54 -22.79
C LEU A 328 4.92 26.73 -24.09
N GLY A 329 3.74 26.71 -24.71
CA GLY A 329 3.47 25.98 -25.96
C GLY A 329 3.53 24.46 -25.78
N VAL A 330 3.25 23.98 -24.58
CA VAL A 330 3.31 22.56 -24.18
C VAL A 330 1.93 22.05 -23.85
N ARG A 331 1.76 20.73 -23.90
CA ARG A 331 0.54 20.06 -23.46
C ARG A 331 0.74 19.53 -22.04
N TRP A 332 -0.33 19.37 -21.27
CA TRP A 332 -0.21 18.79 -19.93
C TRP A 332 0.32 17.34 -19.98
N GLN A 333 0.02 16.61 -21.06
CA GLN A 333 0.55 15.27 -21.33
C GLN A 333 2.07 15.24 -21.40
N ASP A 334 2.71 16.34 -21.82
CA ASP A 334 4.16 16.41 -21.92
C ASP A 334 4.83 16.42 -20.52
N PHE A 335 4.04 16.60 -19.45
CA PHE A 335 4.43 16.54 -18.04
C PHE A 335 3.94 15.28 -17.33
N LEU A 336 3.50 14.26 -18.05
CA LEU A 336 3.21 12.97 -17.43
C LEU A 336 4.50 12.36 -16.88
N GLU A 337 4.40 11.82 -15.66
CA GLU A 337 5.43 10.94 -15.13
C GLU A 337 5.44 9.64 -15.94
N PRO A 338 6.61 9.07 -16.24
CA PRO A 338 6.65 7.78 -16.92
C PRO A 338 6.06 6.70 -16.00
N ALA A 339 5.67 5.57 -16.59
CA ALA A 339 5.25 4.42 -15.80
C ALA A 339 6.36 4.03 -14.81
N LYS A 340 5.97 3.59 -13.61
CA LYS A 340 6.88 3.10 -12.57
C LYS A 340 7.83 2.07 -13.20
N GLY A 341 9.08 2.47 -13.38
CA GLY A 341 10.14 1.66 -13.97
C GLY A 341 10.96 1.00 -12.86
N GLU A 342 12.28 1.18 -12.92
CA GLU A 342 13.24 0.63 -11.95
C GLU A 342 13.38 1.45 -10.66
N TRP A 343 12.66 2.56 -10.48
CA TRP A 343 12.78 3.38 -9.27
C TRP A 343 11.58 3.25 -8.32
N THR A 344 11.87 3.46 -7.03
CA THR A 344 10.89 3.40 -5.95
C THR A 344 10.78 4.73 -5.19
N GLY A 345 9.55 5.19 -4.97
CA GLY A 345 9.23 6.39 -4.19
C GLY A 345 9.34 7.73 -4.94
N GLY A 346 8.59 8.73 -4.47
CA GLY A 346 8.61 10.11 -4.95
C GLY A 346 8.00 10.37 -6.34
N ALA A 347 7.77 11.65 -6.64
CA ALA A 347 7.38 12.08 -7.99
C ALA A 347 8.53 11.88 -8.98
N GLY A 348 8.23 11.44 -10.21
CA GLY A 348 9.22 11.39 -11.29
C GLY A 348 9.73 12.79 -11.64
N LEU A 349 11.02 12.91 -11.95
CA LEU A 349 11.67 14.16 -12.32
C LEU A 349 11.61 14.43 -13.83
N LYS A 350 11.11 13.49 -14.65
CA LYS A 350 10.93 13.73 -16.09
C LYS A 350 10.13 15.00 -16.44
N PRO A 351 9.05 15.36 -15.72
CA PRO A 351 8.34 16.62 -15.93
C PRO A 351 9.22 17.86 -15.65
N VAL A 352 10.10 17.79 -14.64
CA VAL A 352 11.05 18.87 -14.31
C VAL A 352 12.11 19.02 -15.40
N GLU A 353 12.65 17.90 -15.90
CA GLU A 353 13.54 17.89 -17.06
C GLU A 353 12.87 18.57 -18.26
N LYS A 354 11.64 18.16 -18.58
CA LYS A 354 10.87 18.71 -19.71
C LYS A 354 10.61 20.22 -19.55
N PHE A 355 10.30 20.65 -18.34
CA PHE A 355 10.10 22.06 -18.02
C PHE A 355 11.37 22.87 -18.29
N ALA A 356 12.52 22.40 -17.78
CA ALA A 356 13.81 23.05 -17.97
C ALA A 356 14.23 23.10 -19.45
N GLU A 357 14.04 22.00 -20.21
CA GLU A 357 14.30 21.96 -21.65
C GLU A 357 13.40 22.92 -22.44
N THR A 358 12.15 23.13 -22.00
CA THR A 358 11.21 24.04 -22.65
C THR A 358 11.63 25.49 -22.41
N LEU A 359 11.96 25.84 -21.17
CA LEU A 359 12.47 27.19 -20.84
C LEU A 359 13.80 27.50 -21.53
N ALA A 360 14.65 26.49 -21.74
CA ALA A 360 15.93 26.67 -22.42
C ALA A 360 15.80 27.10 -23.89
N LYS A 361 14.61 26.98 -24.50
CA LYS A 361 14.33 27.42 -25.88
C LYS A 361 13.93 28.88 -25.99
N VAL A 362 13.59 29.51 -24.87
CA VAL A 362 13.22 30.93 -24.81
C VAL A 362 14.51 31.72 -24.66
N ASP A 363 14.79 32.68 -25.54
CA ASP A 363 16.08 33.40 -25.50
C ASP A 363 16.10 34.52 -24.46
N ASP A 364 14.97 35.20 -24.24
CA ASP A 364 14.86 36.35 -23.33
C ASP A 364 14.75 35.90 -21.85
N PRO A 365 15.69 36.28 -20.97
CA PRO A 365 15.60 35.98 -19.54
C PRO A 365 14.35 36.52 -18.85
N ALA A 366 13.83 37.69 -19.25
CA ALA A 366 12.63 38.28 -18.64
C ALA A 366 11.37 37.48 -19.03
N GLU A 367 11.33 36.98 -20.26
CA GLU A 367 10.29 36.08 -20.72
C GLU A 367 10.34 34.74 -19.98
N ARG A 368 11.55 34.17 -19.75
CA ARG A 368 11.72 32.95 -18.94
C ARG A 368 11.16 33.12 -17.52
N GLU A 369 11.50 34.23 -16.85
CA GLU A 369 11.00 34.51 -15.50
C GLU A 369 9.47 34.62 -15.48
N THR A 370 8.89 35.30 -16.48
CA THR A 370 7.44 35.42 -16.63
C THR A 370 6.77 34.06 -16.80
N LEU A 371 7.37 33.17 -17.60
CA LEU A 371 6.86 31.81 -17.81
C LEU A 371 6.96 30.94 -16.54
N VAL A 372 8.07 31.03 -15.80
CA VAL A 372 8.23 30.31 -14.52
C VAL A 372 7.18 30.79 -13.53
N ARG A 373 7.00 32.10 -13.40
CA ARG A 373 5.99 32.71 -12.53
C ARG A 373 4.58 32.28 -12.90
N ALA A 374 4.25 32.30 -14.19
CA ALA A 374 2.94 31.88 -14.67
C ALA A 374 2.68 30.39 -14.42
N PHE A 375 3.69 29.54 -14.59
CA PHE A 375 3.53 28.09 -14.49
C PHE A 375 3.64 27.55 -13.05
N LEU A 376 4.63 27.99 -12.29
CA LEU A 376 4.97 27.46 -10.94
C LEU A 376 4.82 28.49 -9.81
N GLY A 377 4.59 29.77 -10.13
CA GLY A 377 4.46 30.84 -9.16
C GLY A 377 5.78 31.50 -8.75
N ASP A 378 5.67 32.49 -7.86
CA ASP A 378 6.77 33.39 -7.50
C ASP A 378 7.96 32.68 -6.82
N GLN A 379 7.69 31.68 -5.97
CA GLN A 379 8.71 31.01 -5.17
C GLN A 379 9.66 30.15 -6.01
N ALA A 380 9.14 29.57 -7.10
CA ALA A 380 9.91 28.69 -7.98
C ALA A 380 11.08 29.42 -8.66
N ILE A 381 10.98 30.74 -8.87
CA ILE A 381 12.08 31.55 -9.42
C ILE A 381 13.30 31.47 -8.49
N GLY A 382 13.10 31.75 -7.19
CA GLY A 382 14.18 31.70 -6.20
C GLY A 382 14.78 30.30 -6.06
N TRP A 383 13.95 29.25 -6.14
CA TRP A 383 14.44 27.86 -6.10
C TRP A 383 15.29 27.51 -7.31
N MET A 384 14.88 27.94 -8.50
CA MET A 384 15.68 27.76 -9.71
C MET A 384 16.99 28.55 -9.64
N GLU A 385 16.96 29.78 -9.13
CA GLU A 385 18.17 30.58 -8.91
C GLU A 385 19.12 29.89 -7.92
N ASP A 386 18.62 29.40 -6.79
CA ASP A 386 19.40 28.67 -5.78
C ASP A 386 20.08 27.43 -6.40
N LEU A 387 19.33 26.63 -7.16
CA LEU A 387 19.85 25.44 -7.84
C LEU A 387 20.94 25.79 -8.86
N LEU A 388 20.68 26.75 -9.74
CA LEU A 388 21.63 27.20 -10.75
C LEU A 388 22.89 27.83 -10.13
N HIS A 389 22.72 28.58 -9.04
CA HIS A 389 23.83 29.15 -8.28
C HIS A 389 24.66 28.05 -7.61
N ALA A 390 24.03 26.98 -7.11
CA ALA A 390 24.77 25.87 -6.52
C ALA A 390 25.70 25.19 -7.54
N VAL A 391 25.26 25.00 -8.79
CA VAL A 391 26.05 24.31 -9.83
C VAL A 391 27.07 25.19 -10.57
N ALA A 392 26.85 26.50 -10.69
CA ALA A 392 27.73 27.40 -11.46
C ALA A 392 28.20 28.66 -10.72
N GLY A 393 27.63 28.96 -9.56
CA GLY A 393 27.95 30.15 -8.76
C GLY A 393 29.26 30.04 -7.96
N PRO A 394 29.67 31.13 -7.28
CA PRO A 394 30.81 31.15 -6.38
C PRO A 394 30.69 30.09 -5.28
N ALA A 395 31.78 29.37 -5.03
CA ALA A 395 31.81 28.24 -4.09
C ALA A 395 33.10 28.27 -3.26
N SER A 396 33.07 27.70 -2.06
CA SER A 396 34.29 27.44 -1.31
C SER A 396 35.18 26.45 -2.08
N PRO A 397 36.52 26.48 -1.93
CA PRO A 397 37.40 25.58 -2.67
C PRO A 397 37.08 24.09 -2.46
N GLU A 398 36.65 23.73 -1.24
CA GLU A 398 36.25 22.36 -0.92
C GLU A 398 34.95 21.94 -1.62
N TRP A 399 33.96 22.83 -1.63
CA TRP A 399 32.69 22.58 -2.33
C TRP A 399 32.89 22.55 -3.85
N ASP A 400 33.66 23.48 -4.41
CA ASP A 400 33.91 23.53 -5.86
C ASP A 400 34.60 22.25 -6.37
N ALA A 401 35.51 21.67 -5.58
CA ALA A 401 36.13 20.39 -5.91
C ALA A 401 35.11 19.24 -5.94
N LYS A 402 34.20 19.15 -4.95
CA LYS A 402 33.13 18.14 -4.89
C LYS A 402 32.16 18.31 -6.07
N ARG A 403 31.71 19.55 -6.29
CA ARG A 403 30.81 19.93 -7.39
C ARG A 403 31.39 19.61 -8.77
N ARG A 404 32.66 19.95 -9.04
CA ARG A 404 33.33 19.62 -10.31
C ARG A 404 33.41 18.11 -10.53
N LYS A 405 33.69 17.34 -9.48
CA LYS A 405 33.68 15.86 -9.55
C LYS A 405 32.27 15.33 -9.86
N ALA A 406 31.24 15.92 -9.28
CA ALA A 406 29.85 15.56 -9.56
C ALA A 406 29.48 15.84 -11.03
N LEU A 407 29.75 17.06 -11.52
CA LEU A 407 29.44 17.46 -12.89
C LEU A 407 30.18 16.62 -13.95
N GLN A 408 31.38 16.13 -13.65
CA GLN A 408 32.09 15.21 -14.54
C GLN A 408 31.32 13.91 -14.80
N THR A 409 30.51 13.42 -13.85
CA THR A 409 29.70 12.21 -14.02
C THR A 409 28.61 12.36 -15.09
N VAL A 410 28.25 13.61 -15.43
CA VAL A 410 27.29 13.98 -16.47
C VAL A 410 27.95 14.74 -17.62
N HIS A 411 29.29 14.69 -17.72
CA HIS A 411 30.08 15.35 -18.75
C HIS A 411 29.90 16.87 -18.84
N LEU A 412 29.70 17.53 -17.69
CA LEU A 412 29.57 18.98 -17.58
C LEU A 412 30.73 19.60 -16.80
N THR A 413 30.97 20.90 -17.03
CA THR A 413 31.83 21.74 -16.18
C THR A 413 31.06 22.98 -15.70
N PRO A 414 31.44 23.60 -14.56
CA PRO A 414 30.77 24.81 -14.07
C PRO A 414 30.69 25.93 -15.12
N GLU A 415 31.70 26.03 -15.98
CA GLU A 415 31.77 27.03 -17.05
C GLU A 415 30.74 26.72 -18.16
N GLN A 416 30.53 25.45 -18.50
CA GLN A 416 29.46 25.05 -19.42
C GLN A 416 28.07 25.31 -18.82
N VAL A 417 27.90 25.01 -17.53
CA VAL A 417 26.64 25.32 -16.81
C VAL A 417 26.37 26.83 -16.80
N ALA A 418 27.40 27.67 -16.65
CA ALA A 418 27.22 29.12 -16.70
C ALA A 418 26.77 29.63 -18.08
N VAL A 419 27.15 28.95 -19.18
CA VAL A 419 26.76 29.33 -20.55
C VAL A 419 25.36 28.85 -20.88
N GLU A 420 25.01 27.61 -20.53
CA GLU A 420 23.70 27.00 -20.84
C GLU A 420 22.99 26.45 -19.58
N PRO A 421 22.64 27.30 -18.61
CA PRO A 421 22.23 26.88 -17.26
C PRO A 421 21.03 25.93 -17.26
N LEU A 422 20.00 26.23 -18.05
CA LEU A 422 18.78 25.42 -18.09
C LEU A 422 18.98 24.07 -18.78
N LYS A 423 19.80 24.01 -19.85
CA LYS A 423 20.13 22.74 -20.53
C LYS A 423 20.99 21.84 -19.64
N SER A 424 21.96 22.44 -18.95
CA SER A 424 22.78 21.74 -17.97
C SER A 424 21.95 21.24 -16.79
N PHE A 425 21.04 22.06 -16.25
CA PHE A 425 20.12 21.64 -15.20
C PHE A 425 19.26 20.45 -15.65
N ALA A 426 18.66 20.50 -16.84
CA ALA A 426 17.90 19.37 -17.39
C ALA A 426 18.75 18.08 -17.50
N THR A 427 20.03 18.21 -17.86
CA THR A 427 20.96 17.06 -17.93
C THR A 427 21.22 16.45 -16.54
N ILE A 428 21.38 17.29 -15.51
CA ILE A 428 21.55 16.83 -14.12
C ILE A 428 20.27 16.15 -13.62
N VAL A 429 19.10 16.76 -13.84
CA VAL A 429 17.81 16.19 -13.46
C VAL A 429 17.59 14.82 -14.13
N ARG A 430 17.92 14.70 -15.42
CA ARG A 430 17.88 13.41 -16.14
C ARG A 430 18.77 12.34 -15.48
N LYS A 431 19.92 12.73 -14.93
CA LYS A 431 20.80 11.79 -14.21
C LYS A 431 20.19 11.36 -12.88
N LEU A 432 19.57 12.30 -12.15
CA LEU A 432 18.89 12.02 -10.87
C LEU A 432 17.66 11.11 -11.06
N GLU A 433 16.97 11.21 -12.19
CA GLU A 433 15.84 10.32 -12.54
C GLU A 433 16.24 8.84 -12.64
N LEU A 434 17.54 8.56 -12.87
CA LEU A 434 18.05 7.18 -12.97
C LEU A 434 18.39 6.57 -11.59
N ALA A 435 18.16 7.29 -10.49
CA ALA A 435 18.37 6.75 -9.15
C ALA A 435 17.31 5.67 -8.83
N PRO A 436 17.69 4.55 -8.18
CA PRO A 436 16.79 3.44 -7.91
C PRO A 436 15.77 3.73 -6.80
N ASP A 437 16.07 4.69 -5.92
CA ASP A 437 15.16 5.09 -4.84
C ASP A 437 15.34 6.56 -4.47
N LEU A 438 14.36 7.09 -3.74
CA LEU A 438 14.34 8.49 -3.31
C LEU A 438 15.53 8.87 -2.41
N LYS A 439 16.04 7.95 -1.59
CA LYS A 439 17.16 8.23 -0.70
C LYS A 439 18.43 8.44 -1.51
N GLU A 440 18.74 7.52 -2.42
CA GLU A 440 19.88 7.63 -3.33
C GLU A 440 19.75 8.86 -4.23
N ARG A 441 18.54 9.18 -4.70
CA ARG A 441 18.27 10.41 -5.46
C ARG A 441 18.62 11.67 -4.67
N ARG A 442 18.20 11.74 -3.40
CA ARG A 442 18.51 12.86 -2.50
C ARG A 442 19.99 12.96 -2.18
N ASP A 443 20.64 11.83 -1.92
CA ASP A 443 22.08 11.76 -1.69
C ASP A 443 22.85 12.26 -2.92
N GLN A 444 22.45 11.86 -4.13
CA GLN A 444 23.03 12.35 -5.39
C GLN A 444 22.70 13.83 -5.62
N SER A 445 21.48 14.27 -5.35
CA SER A 445 21.06 15.68 -5.47
C SER A 445 21.90 16.58 -4.55
N ALA A 446 22.16 16.14 -3.31
CA ALA A 446 23.03 16.83 -2.36
C ALA A 446 24.47 16.96 -2.86
N VAL A 447 24.97 16.00 -3.63
CA VAL A 447 26.29 16.07 -4.25
C VAL A 447 26.36 17.12 -5.37
N PHE A 448 25.28 17.33 -6.12
CA PHE A 448 25.21 18.37 -7.17
C PHE A 448 24.92 19.77 -6.61
N PHE A 449 23.93 19.88 -5.73
CA PHE A 449 23.31 21.15 -5.34
C PHE A 449 23.60 21.58 -3.89
N GLY A 450 24.23 20.72 -3.09
CA GLY A 450 24.58 21.02 -1.71
C GLY A 450 23.33 21.29 -0.87
N SER A 451 23.30 22.44 -0.20
CA SER A 451 22.16 22.84 0.64
C SER A 451 20.89 23.16 -0.14
N ALA A 452 20.95 23.32 -1.47
CA ALA A 452 19.80 23.60 -2.32
C ALA A 452 19.17 22.32 -2.92
N ALA A 453 19.63 21.13 -2.52
CA ALA A 453 19.19 19.86 -3.11
C ALA A 453 17.71 19.54 -2.92
N ASP A 454 17.12 20.00 -1.82
CA ASP A 454 15.69 19.88 -1.51
C ASP A 454 14.81 20.64 -2.52
N ARG A 455 15.34 21.70 -3.14
CA ARG A 455 14.63 22.48 -4.17
C ARG A 455 14.26 21.65 -5.40
N VAL A 456 14.99 20.56 -5.69
CA VAL A 456 14.65 19.66 -6.81
C VAL A 456 13.30 18.98 -6.57
N ASP A 457 13.11 18.44 -5.37
CA ASP A 457 11.87 17.77 -4.98
C ASP A 457 10.70 18.78 -4.91
N GLN A 458 10.95 19.97 -4.35
CA GLN A 458 9.97 21.06 -4.31
C GLN A 458 9.52 21.52 -5.71
N LEU A 459 10.45 21.62 -6.67
CA LEU A 459 10.11 21.92 -8.07
C LEU A 459 9.30 20.80 -8.71
N ALA A 460 9.65 19.53 -8.45
CA ALA A 460 8.89 18.39 -8.96
C ALA A 460 7.44 18.41 -8.47
N HIS A 461 7.24 18.71 -7.18
CA HIS A 461 5.91 18.86 -6.58
C HIS A 461 5.11 20.01 -7.21
N GLU A 462 5.70 21.20 -7.39
CA GLU A 462 4.99 22.32 -8.05
C GLU A 462 4.64 22.02 -9.51
N VAL A 463 5.51 21.31 -10.25
CA VAL A 463 5.20 20.89 -11.63
C VAL A 463 4.02 19.91 -11.63
N ALA A 464 3.97 18.97 -10.69
CA ALA A 464 2.86 18.03 -10.54
C ALA A 464 1.54 18.76 -10.19
N ILE A 465 1.59 19.74 -9.28
CA ILE A 465 0.42 20.57 -8.95
C ILE A 465 -0.04 21.39 -10.15
N ALA A 466 0.88 22.06 -10.85
CA ALA A 466 0.54 22.87 -12.02
C ALA A 466 -0.13 22.02 -13.12
N ARG A 467 0.35 20.79 -13.33
CA ARG A 467 -0.26 19.80 -14.23
C ARG A 467 -1.68 19.43 -13.78
N ALA A 468 -1.85 19.05 -12.51
CA ALA A 468 -3.15 18.66 -11.96
C ALA A 468 -4.17 19.82 -12.01
N ALA A 469 -3.75 21.04 -11.64
CA ALA A 469 -4.60 22.24 -11.69
C ALA A 469 -5.04 22.59 -13.12
N ALA A 470 -4.13 22.47 -14.11
CA ALA A 470 -4.49 22.65 -15.51
C ALA A 470 -5.53 21.61 -15.96
N LEU A 471 -5.41 20.36 -15.50
CA LEU A 471 -6.31 19.27 -15.86
C LEU A 471 -7.69 19.41 -15.23
N LEU A 472 -7.79 19.85 -13.96
CA LEU A 472 -9.08 20.14 -13.30
C LEU A 472 -9.91 21.14 -14.12
N LYS A 473 -9.27 22.16 -14.67
CA LYS A 473 -9.94 23.16 -15.52
C LYS A 473 -10.33 22.59 -16.88
N LEU A 474 -9.49 21.75 -17.49
CA LEU A 474 -9.83 21.05 -18.75
C LEU A 474 -11.04 20.13 -18.58
N LEU A 475 -11.14 19.48 -17.42
CA LEU A 475 -12.29 18.68 -17.00
C LEU A 475 -13.50 19.50 -16.58
N GLN A 476 -13.42 20.84 -16.64
CA GLN A 476 -14.47 21.80 -16.27
C GLN A 476 -14.96 21.61 -14.83
N VAL A 477 -14.05 21.24 -13.93
CA VAL A 477 -14.37 21.11 -12.50
C VAL A 477 -14.57 22.50 -11.89
N ASP A 478 -15.66 22.68 -11.13
CA ASP A 478 -15.84 23.88 -10.31
C ASP A 478 -14.92 23.80 -9.09
N GLU A 479 -13.74 24.42 -9.19
CA GLU A 479 -12.74 24.45 -8.12
C GLU A 479 -13.27 25.04 -6.81
N ARG A 480 -14.19 26.02 -6.86
CA ARG A 480 -14.75 26.62 -5.63
C ARG A 480 -15.67 25.63 -4.94
N ALA A 481 -16.49 24.92 -5.70
CA ALA A 481 -17.32 23.85 -5.16
C ALA A 481 -16.47 22.69 -4.64
N LEU A 482 -15.41 22.31 -5.36
CA LEU A 482 -14.45 21.29 -4.94
C LEU A 482 -13.80 21.66 -3.58
N LEU A 483 -13.39 22.91 -3.39
CA LEU A 483 -12.83 23.37 -2.11
C LEU A 483 -13.84 23.35 -0.95
N GLN A 484 -15.15 23.33 -1.23
CA GLN A 484 -16.20 23.31 -0.21
C GLN A 484 -16.63 21.89 0.20
N VAL A 485 -16.42 20.87 -0.64
CA VAL A 485 -16.85 19.49 -0.31
C VAL A 485 -15.96 18.81 0.73
N GLY A 486 -14.73 19.31 0.92
CA GLY A 486 -13.75 18.76 1.86
C GLY A 486 -13.07 17.48 1.36
N VAL A 487 -12.00 17.08 2.06
CA VAL A 487 -11.06 16.04 1.59
C VAL A 487 -11.72 14.67 1.35
N ARG A 488 -12.66 14.28 2.23
CA ARG A 488 -13.37 12.99 2.14
C ARG A 488 -14.21 12.84 0.88
N ARG A 489 -14.74 13.95 0.34
CA ARG A 489 -15.69 13.93 -0.78
C ARG A 489 -15.12 14.53 -2.07
N ALA A 490 -13.88 15.02 -2.02
CA ALA A 490 -13.22 15.63 -3.16
C ALA A 490 -13.09 14.66 -4.35
N LEU A 491 -12.73 13.39 -4.09
CA LEU A 491 -12.68 12.38 -5.15
C LEU A 491 -14.07 12.10 -5.73
N GLU A 492 -15.08 11.85 -4.87
CA GLU A 492 -16.46 11.61 -5.29
C GLU A 492 -17.00 12.72 -6.19
N PHE A 493 -16.67 13.96 -5.85
CA PHE A 493 -17.09 15.14 -6.59
C PHE A 493 -16.61 15.14 -8.05
N ILE A 494 -15.41 14.62 -8.32
CA ILE A 494 -14.82 14.65 -9.66
C ILE A 494 -15.00 13.35 -10.45
N ILE A 495 -15.46 12.25 -9.81
CA ILE A 495 -15.68 10.97 -10.48
C ILE A 495 -16.48 11.12 -11.78
N PRO A 496 -17.61 11.85 -11.83
CA PRO A 496 -18.36 12.03 -13.07
C PRO A 496 -17.52 12.59 -14.22
N ASN A 497 -16.64 13.56 -13.96
CA ASN A 497 -15.75 14.15 -14.95
C ASN A 497 -14.68 13.17 -15.44
N LEU A 498 -14.27 12.22 -14.59
CA LEU A 498 -13.27 11.20 -14.91
C LEU A 498 -13.86 10.03 -15.71
N VAL A 499 -15.02 9.53 -15.32
CA VAL A 499 -15.60 8.31 -15.90
C VAL A 499 -16.46 8.58 -17.13
N THR A 500 -16.97 9.80 -17.29
CA THR A 500 -17.86 10.14 -18.41
C THR A 500 -17.33 11.30 -19.24
N GLN A 501 -17.80 11.38 -20.48
CA GLN A 501 -17.53 12.48 -21.39
C GLN A 501 -18.78 12.85 -22.21
N PRO A 502 -18.89 14.09 -22.71
CA PRO A 502 -19.98 14.48 -23.60
C PRO A 502 -20.00 13.62 -24.88
N ALA A 503 -21.18 13.16 -25.27
CA ALA A 503 -21.36 12.45 -26.53
C ALA A 503 -21.16 13.44 -27.71
N ALA A 504 -20.42 13.01 -28.74
CA ALA A 504 -20.17 13.84 -29.93
C ALA A 504 -21.43 14.07 -30.83
N ALA A 505 -22.61 13.59 -30.43
CA ALA A 505 -23.82 13.66 -31.24
C ALA A 505 -24.49 15.04 -31.12
N GLU A 506 -24.71 15.69 -32.27
CA GLU A 506 -25.29 17.05 -32.36
C GLU A 506 -26.73 17.16 -31.81
N ASP A 507 -27.44 16.04 -31.68
CA ASP A 507 -28.89 16.02 -31.38
C ASP A 507 -29.25 16.02 -29.88
N ASP A 508 -28.28 15.79 -28.98
CA ASP A 508 -28.52 15.80 -27.53
C ASP A 508 -27.31 16.36 -26.76
N PRO A 509 -27.23 17.69 -26.58
CA PRO A 509 -26.09 18.35 -25.93
C PRO A 509 -25.93 18.03 -24.44
N GLY A 510 -26.83 17.22 -23.84
CA GLY A 510 -26.73 16.74 -22.46
C GLY A 510 -26.33 15.26 -22.33
N ARG A 511 -26.20 14.52 -23.44
CA ARG A 511 -25.88 13.09 -23.39
C ARG A 511 -24.42 12.88 -23.03
N VAL A 512 -24.17 12.06 -22.01
CA VAL A 512 -22.83 11.59 -21.64
C VAL A 512 -22.66 10.12 -22.02
N VAL A 513 -21.43 9.75 -22.34
CA VAL A 513 -21.00 8.36 -22.58
C VAL A 513 -19.83 8.03 -21.66
N ASP A 514 -19.62 6.74 -21.41
CA ASP A 514 -18.44 6.29 -20.68
C ASP A 514 -17.16 6.67 -21.44
N ARG A 515 -16.16 7.13 -20.70
CA ARG A 515 -14.85 7.45 -21.24
C ARG A 515 -14.09 6.15 -21.55
N GLU A 516 -13.26 6.18 -22.59
CA GLU A 516 -12.38 5.04 -22.88
C GLU A 516 -11.38 4.82 -21.73
N GLU A 517 -11.10 3.56 -21.41
CA GLU A 517 -10.23 3.17 -20.29
C GLU A 517 -8.82 3.76 -20.41
N ALA A 518 -8.27 3.81 -21.64
CA ALA A 518 -6.96 4.39 -21.90
C ALA A 518 -6.91 5.89 -21.59
N GLU A 519 -7.95 6.62 -21.97
CA GLU A 519 -8.06 8.06 -21.72
C GLU A 519 -8.29 8.32 -20.22
N GLN A 520 -9.14 7.53 -19.57
CA GLN A 520 -9.34 7.62 -18.11
C GLN A 520 -8.02 7.40 -17.36
N LYS A 521 -7.24 6.39 -17.74
CA LYS A 521 -5.93 6.10 -17.15
C LYS A 521 -4.98 7.29 -17.31
N GLU A 522 -4.95 7.92 -18.48
CA GLU A 522 -4.12 9.10 -18.74
C GLU A 522 -4.54 10.31 -17.87
N LEU A 523 -5.84 10.54 -17.71
CA LEU A 523 -6.36 11.59 -16.82
C LEU A 523 -5.98 11.34 -15.35
N LEU A 524 -6.10 10.09 -14.90
CA LEU A 524 -5.70 9.70 -13.55
C LEU A 524 -4.20 9.91 -13.33
N GLN A 525 -3.36 9.59 -14.32
CA GLN A 525 -1.93 9.90 -14.26
C GLN A 525 -1.65 11.41 -14.24
N GLY A 526 -2.41 12.19 -15.00
CA GLY A 526 -2.28 13.65 -15.01
C GLY A 526 -2.61 14.30 -13.67
N LEU A 527 -3.69 13.85 -13.02
CA LEU A 527 -4.13 14.40 -11.72
C LEU A 527 -3.29 13.94 -10.55
N PHE A 528 -2.86 12.67 -10.55
CA PHE A 528 -2.33 12.01 -9.36
C PHE A 528 -0.92 11.44 -9.54
N GLY A 529 -0.30 11.63 -10.70
CA GLY A 529 0.99 11.03 -11.01
C GLY A 529 0.88 9.54 -11.33
N HIS A 530 2.02 8.86 -11.42
CA HIS A 530 2.08 7.48 -11.94
C HIS A 530 1.29 6.46 -11.10
N ASP A 531 1.15 6.68 -9.79
CA ASP A 531 0.39 5.83 -8.86
C ASP A 531 -1.14 6.08 -8.91
N GLY A 532 -1.56 7.15 -9.57
CA GLY A 532 -2.95 7.61 -9.67
C GLY A 532 -3.97 6.54 -10.09
N PRO A 533 -3.74 5.83 -11.21
CA PRO A 533 -4.67 4.79 -11.67
C PRO A 533 -4.90 3.68 -10.65
N GLU A 534 -3.84 3.24 -9.98
CA GLU A 534 -3.90 2.15 -9.00
C GLU A 534 -4.64 2.59 -7.74
N LEU A 535 -4.30 3.77 -7.22
CA LEU A 535 -4.99 4.39 -6.10
C LEU A 535 -6.48 4.57 -6.39
N PHE A 536 -6.82 5.05 -7.58
CA PHE A 536 -8.20 5.26 -7.98
C PHE A 536 -8.96 3.93 -8.02
N ARG A 537 -8.36 2.87 -8.56
CA ARG A 537 -8.96 1.53 -8.56
C ARG A 537 -9.24 1.05 -7.13
N ARG A 538 -8.25 1.12 -6.24
CA ARG A 538 -8.41 0.75 -4.82
C ARG A 538 -9.49 1.56 -4.11
N ALA A 539 -9.51 2.88 -4.34
CA ALA A 539 -10.53 3.79 -3.81
C ALA A 539 -11.94 3.48 -4.32
N ARG A 540 -12.08 2.82 -5.48
CA ARG A 540 -13.36 2.44 -6.11
C ARG A 540 -13.82 1.03 -5.73
N GLU A 541 -12.89 0.12 -5.45
CA GLU A 541 -13.17 -1.23 -4.92
C GLU A 541 -13.57 -1.18 -3.44
N ALA A 542 -13.21 -0.11 -2.75
CA ALA A 542 -13.66 0.28 -1.43
C ALA A 542 -15.19 0.20 -1.28
N GLN A 543 -15.68 -0.58 -0.31
CA GLN A 543 -17.08 -0.57 0.09
C GLN A 543 -17.22 -0.02 1.50
N GLU A 544 -17.94 1.10 1.65
CA GLU A 544 -18.36 1.59 2.97
C GLU A 544 -19.07 0.45 3.74
N GLY A 545 -18.55 0.13 4.93
CA GLY A 545 -19.10 -0.91 5.81
C GLY A 545 -18.34 -2.25 5.83
N GLN A 546 -17.26 -2.40 5.06
CA GLN A 546 -16.30 -3.50 5.24
C GLN A 546 -15.10 -3.02 6.05
N ASP A 547 -15.18 -3.18 7.38
CA ASP A 547 -14.14 -2.82 8.36
C ASP A 547 -12.93 -3.78 8.35
N TYR A 548 -13.01 -4.86 7.55
CA TYR A 548 -11.98 -5.86 7.39
C TYR A 548 -12.12 -6.57 6.03
N ARG A 549 -11.02 -7.15 5.52
CA ARG A 549 -11.01 -7.94 4.29
C ARG A 549 -10.09 -9.15 4.40
N TRP A 550 -10.60 -10.34 4.08
CA TRP A 550 -9.78 -11.52 3.84
C TRP A 550 -9.20 -11.46 2.42
N LEU A 551 -7.90 -11.66 2.28
CA LEU A 551 -7.21 -11.58 0.99
C LEU A 551 -5.99 -12.50 0.92
N PHE A 552 -5.67 -12.96 -0.27
CA PHE A 552 -4.45 -13.71 -0.55
C PHE A 552 -3.30 -12.74 -0.83
N ARG A 553 -2.20 -12.89 -0.11
CA ARG A 553 -0.97 -12.14 -0.35
C ARG A 553 0.22 -13.10 -0.37
N GLU A 554 1.18 -12.85 -1.26
CA GLU A 554 2.45 -13.56 -1.26
C GLU A 554 3.12 -13.35 0.10
N ALA A 555 3.38 -14.45 0.80
CA ALA A 555 4.23 -14.39 1.97
C ALA A 555 5.66 -14.29 1.43
N ARG A 556 6.20 -13.07 1.32
CA ARG A 556 7.57 -12.87 0.80
C ARG A 556 8.51 -13.69 1.66
N ARG A 557 9.30 -14.57 1.04
CA ARG A 557 10.23 -15.46 1.75
C ARG A 557 11.29 -14.68 2.55
N GLU A 558 11.57 -13.44 2.14
CA GLU A 558 12.43 -12.47 2.84
C GLU A 558 11.75 -11.79 4.04
N ASP A 559 10.42 -11.80 4.11
CA ASP A 559 9.65 -11.30 5.28
C ASP A 559 9.44 -12.40 6.32
N ILE A 560 9.67 -13.67 5.96
CA ILE A 560 9.46 -14.88 6.79
C ILE A 560 10.75 -15.36 7.49
N LEU A 561 11.93 -14.94 7.03
CA LEU A 561 13.25 -15.35 7.54
C LEU A 561 14.06 -14.13 7.97
#